data_AF-G5E070-F1
#
_entry.id   AF-G5E070-F1
#
_cell.length_a   1.000
_cell.length_b   1.000
_cell.length_c   1.000
_cell.angle_alpha   90.00
_cell.angle_beta   90.00
_cell.angle_gamma   90.00
#
_symmetry.space_group_name_H-M   'P 1'
#
loop_
_entity.id
_entity.type
_entity.pdbx_description
1 polymer ?
#
loop_
_entity_poly.entity_id
_entity_poly.type
_entity_poly.pdbx_seq_one_letter_code
_entity_poly.pdbx_strand_id
1 'polypeptide(L)'
;NILPNTDNCCILDERFGEYCPTTCGVSDFFNRYQTDVDTDLQYLEGLLNQITNYTSGTSIIVEDIRGSGKKPATSQQTIDPMTQKSKNMLEEIARYEKTIVQYEENIQYLQEMYSSNQNKIFLLKQKMANLEIQCQQPCKDTVQIQEFTGKDCQEVANKGARVSGLYFIKPLKAKQQFLVYCEIEPSGSAWT
;
A
#
# COMPACT_ATOMS: atom_id res chain seq x y z
N ASN A 1 38.91 29.42 -85.95
CA ASN A 1 38.34 30.11 -87.13
C ASN A 1 36.84 30.21 -86.98
N ILE A 2 36.39 31.27 -86.32
CA ILE A 2 34.97 31.64 -86.29
C ILE A 2 34.80 32.57 -87.49
N LEU A 3 34.00 32.19 -88.49
CA LEU A 3 33.70 33.08 -89.62
C LEU A 3 32.96 34.31 -89.07
N PRO A 4 33.34 35.54 -89.45
CA PRO A 4 32.62 36.73 -89.02
C PRO A 4 31.21 36.68 -89.60
N ASN A 5 30.21 36.84 -88.73
CA ASN A 5 28.81 36.83 -89.13
C ASN A 5 28.50 38.12 -89.93
N THR A 6 28.02 37.96 -91.16
CA THR A 6 27.70 39.07 -92.10
C THR A 6 26.24 39.52 -92.00
N ASP A 7 25.44 38.95 -91.10
CA ASP A 7 23.99 39.19 -90.99
C ASP A 7 23.58 40.66 -90.82
N ASN A 8 24.48 41.53 -90.33
CA ASN A 8 24.20 42.96 -90.08
C ASN A 8 24.76 43.91 -91.15
N CYS A 9 25.31 43.38 -92.24
CA CYS A 9 25.79 44.18 -93.36
C CYS A 9 24.76 44.14 -94.52
N CYS A 10 24.43 45.31 -95.06
CA CYS A 10 23.39 45.46 -96.08
C CYS A 10 23.95 46.14 -97.34
N ILE A 11 23.53 45.69 -98.53
CA ILE A 11 23.85 46.39 -99.78
C ILE A 11 22.81 47.49 -99.99
N LEU A 12 23.22 48.74 -99.82
CA LEU A 12 22.37 49.92 -100.03
C LEU A 12 22.60 50.56 -101.41
N ASP A 13 23.79 50.37 -102.00
CA ASP A 13 24.17 50.79 -103.35
C ASP A 13 25.20 49.77 -103.91
N GLU A 14 24.85 49.11 -105.02
CA GLU A 14 25.67 48.04 -105.62
C GLU A 14 27.07 48.49 -106.05
N ARG A 15 27.29 49.80 -106.25
CA ARG A 15 28.58 50.34 -106.68
C ARG A 15 29.61 50.39 -105.55
N PHE A 16 29.15 50.43 -104.30
CA PHE A 16 29.99 50.62 -103.12
C PHE A 16 30.08 49.35 -102.24
N GLY A 17 29.33 48.30 -102.59
CA GLY A 17 29.36 47.02 -101.89
C GLY A 17 28.53 47.01 -100.61
N GLU A 18 28.94 46.17 -99.66
CA GLU A 18 28.23 45.97 -98.39
C GLU A 18 28.51 47.10 -97.40
N TYR A 19 27.45 47.64 -96.81
CA TYR A 19 27.51 48.61 -95.74
C TYR A 19 27.37 47.90 -94.40
N CYS A 20 28.45 47.91 -93.62
CA CYS A 20 28.46 47.43 -92.25
C CYS A 20 28.41 48.64 -91.28
N PRO A 21 28.00 48.41 -90.01
CA PRO A 21 28.08 49.44 -88.97
C PRO A 21 29.46 50.07 -88.90
N THR A 22 29.51 51.39 -88.73
CA THR A 22 30.79 52.10 -88.57
C THR A 22 31.45 51.70 -87.24
N THR A 23 32.76 51.91 -87.13
CA THR A 23 33.49 51.70 -85.88
C THR A 23 32.90 52.49 -84.71
N CYS A 24 32.34 53.67 -84.97
CA CYS A 24 31.60 54.43 -83.97
C CYS A 24 30.33 53.71 -83.50
N GLY A 25 29.56 53.10 -84.42
CA GLY A 25 28.36 52.33 -84.09
C GLY A 25 28.67 51.04 -83.33
N VAL A 26 29.76 50.35 -83.69
CA VAL A 26 30.24 49.16 -82.97
C VAL A 26 30.73 49.54 -81.57
N SER A 27 31.46 50.65 -81.43
CA SER A 27 31.94 51.12 -80.12
C SER A 27 30.80 51.56 -79.20
N ASP A 28 29.76 52.23 -79.72
CA ASP A 28 28.60 52.63 -78.92
C ASP A 28 27.79 51.41 -78.48
N PHE A 29 27.60 50.43 -79.38
CA PHE A 29 27.00 49.14 -79.02
C PHE A 29 27.80 48.42 -77.93
N PHE A 30 29.13 48.35 -78.07
CA PHE A 30 29.99 47.67 -77.11
C PHE A 30 29.95 48.33 -75.74
N ASN A 31 29.99 49.67 -75.67
CA ASN A 31 29.91 50.39 -74.39
C ASN A 31 28.57 50.13 -73.68
N ARG A 32 27.45 50.13 -74.41
CA ARG A 32 26.13 49.83 -73.83
C ARG A 32 26.03 48.38 -73.37
N TYR A 33 26.40 47.44 -74.24
CA TYR A 33 26.36 46.02 -73.94
C TYR A 33 27.28 45.65 -72.77
N GLN A 34 28.50 46.19 -72.74
CA GLN A 34 29.42 45.97 -71.64
C GLN A 34 28.86 46.51 -70.32
N THR A 35 28.26 47.70 -70.32
CA THR A 35 27.70 48.30 -69.10
C THR A 35 26.54 47.47 -68.54
N ASP A 36 25.64 47.01 -69.42
CA ASP A 36 24.50 46.17 -69.03
C ASP A 36 24.98 44.81 -68.49
N VAL A 37 25.91 44.16 -69.20
CA VAL A 37 26.48 42.86 -68.78
C VAL A 37 27.28 42.98 -67.49
N ASP A 38 28.08 44.04 -67.30
CA ASP A 38 28.82 44.27 -66.06
C ASP A 38 27.86 44.49 -64.88
N THR A 39 26.73 45.18 -65.10
CA THR A 39 25.71 45.37 -64.07
C THR A 39 25.08 44.04 -63.66
N ASP A 40 24.73 43.20 -64.64
CA ASP A 40 24.17 41.86 -64.38
C ASP A 40 25.17 40.95 -63.66
N LEU A 41 26.46 41.01 -64.02
CA LEU A 41 27.51 40.24 -63.36
C LEU A 41 27.70 40.66 -61.91
N GLN A 42 27.73 41.97 -61.63
CA GLN A 42 27.81 42.49 -60.26
C GLN A 42 26.59 42.08 -59.43
N TYR A 43 25.40 42.08 -60.02
CA TYR A 43 24.19 41.62 -59.36
C TYR A 43 24.26 40.12 -59.00
N LEU A 44 24.69 39.28 -59.94
CA LEU A 44 24.87 37.84 -59.72
C LEU A 44 25.93 37.53 -58.65
N GLU A 45 27.04 38.27 -58.65
CA GLU A 45 28.08 38.16 -57.62
C GLU A 45 27.54 38.53 -56.23
N GLY A 46 26.73 39.59 -56.15
CA GLY A 46 26.05 39.97 -54.91
C GLY A 46 25.13 38.87 -54.37
N LEU A 47 24.31 38.26 -55.24
CA LEU A 47 23.44 37.14 -54.88
C LEU A 47 24.23 35.91 -54.41
N LEU A 48 25.31 35.55 -55.09
CA LEU A 48 26.16 34.41 -54.72
C LEU A 48 26.80 34.61 -53.34
N ASN A 49 27.29 35.82 -53.06
CA ASN A 49 27.84 36.16 -51.74
C ASN A 49 26.77 36.08 -50.64
N GLN A 50 25.57 36.56 -50.93
CA GLN A 50 24.44 36.49 -49.99
C GLN A 50 24.04 35.03 -49.68
N ILE A 51 23.91 34.19 -50.72
CA ILE A 51 23.59 32.75 -50.58
C ILE A 51 24.67 32.03 -49.78
N THR A 52 25.95 32.33 -50.03
CA THR A 52 27.08 31.72 -49.33
C THR A 52 27.08 32.07 -47.83
N ASN A 53 26.77 33.32 -47.49
CA ASN A 53 26.63 33.76 -46.09
C ASN A 53 25.48 33.05 -45.36
N TYR A 54 24.31 32.90 -46.00
CA TYR A 54 23.20 32.17 -45.38
C TYR A 54 23.49 30.66 -45.25
N THR A 55 24.13 30.06 -46.25
CA THR A 55 24.42 28.62 -46.25
C THR A 55 25.45 28.24 -45.19
N SER A 56 26.49 29.06 -45.02
CA SER A 56 27.50 28.86 -43.96
C SER A 56 26.91 29.04 -42.56
N GLY A 57 26.09 30.07 -42.34
CA GLY A 57 25.36 30.26 -41.08
C GLY A 57 24.42 29.10 -40.75
N THR A 58 23.73 28.57 -41.76
CA THR A 58 22.84 27.40 -41.59
C THR A 58 23.60 26.14 -41.18
N SER A 59 24.78 25.89 -41.75
CA SER A 59 25.60 24.72 -41.39
C SER A 59 26.04 24.75 -39.93
N ILE A 60 26.45 25.92 -39.42
CA ILE A 60 26.88 26.11 -38.02
C ILE A 60 25.70 25.84 -37.08
N ILE A 61 24.52 26.39 -37.39
CA ILE A 61 23.31 26.18 -36.59
C ILE A 61 22.90 24.70 -36.58
N VAL A 62 22.98 24.01 -37.72
CA VAL A 62 22.66 22.58 -37.80
C VAL A 62 23.65 21.75 -36.97
N GLU A 63 24.93 22.10 -36.96
CA GLU A 63 25.94 21.43 -36.16
C GLU A 63 25.74 21.67 -34.66
N ASP A 64 25.39 22.89 -34.26
CA ASP A 64 25.04 23.26 -32.88
C ASP A 64 23.76 22.56 -32.40
N ILE A 65 22.71 22.51 -33.23
CA ILE A 65 21.48 21.76 -32.95
C ILE A 65 21.78 20.25 -32.88
N ARG A 66 22.68 19.72 -33.71
CA ARG A 66 23.09 18.31 -33.64
C ARG A 66 23.91 18.03 -32.37
N GLY A 67 24.75 18.97 -31.92
CA GLY A 67 25.46 18.89 -30.65
C GLY A 67 24.52 18.95 -29.44
N SER A 68 23.58 19.89 -29.45
CA SER A 68 22.60 20.12 -28.39
C SER A 68 21.46 19.08 -28.38
N GLY A 69 21.09 18.56 -29.55
CA GLY A 69 20.09 17.50 -29.75
C GLY A 69 20.61 16.10 -29.45
N LYS A 70 21.93 15.92 -29.32
CA LYS A 70 22.57 14.75 -28.70
C LYS A 70 22.56 14.85 -27.17
N LYS A 71 21.49 15.38 -26.56
CA LYS A 71 21.20 15.01 -25.18
C LYS A 71 20.99 13.49 -25.18
N PRO A 72 21.83 12.72 -24.48
CA PRO A 72 21.64 11.28 -24.45
C PRO A 72 20.29 11.03 -23.78
N ALA A 73 19.68 9.89 -24.08
CA ALA A 73 18.53 9.33 -23.38
C ALA A 73 18.78 9.07 -21.86
N THR A 74 19.73 9.77 -21.24
CA THR A 74 20.15 9.68 -19.85
C THR A 74 19.25 10.44 -18.87
N SER A 75 18.30 11.28 -19.32
CA SER A 75 17.37 11.94 -18.37
C SER A 75 16.22 11.03 -17.93
N GLN A 76 16.00 9.88 -18.58
CA GLN A 76 15.02 8.90 -18.12
C GLN A 76 15.55 8.06 -16.94
N GLN A 77 16.87 7.86 -16.84
CA GLN A 77 17.47 6.94 -15.86
C GLN A 77 17.46 7.46 -14.42
N THR A 78 17.33 8.77 -14.16
CA THR A 78 17.29 9.32 -12.80
C THR A 78 15.88 9.54 -12.25
N ILE A 79 14.89 9.79 -13.13
CA ILE A 79 13.50 9.97 -12.71
C ILE A 79 12.85 8.62 -12.40
N ASP A 80 13.10 7.60 -13.20
CA ASP A 80 12.52 6.26 -13.06
C ASP A 80 12.77 5.58 -11.69
N PRO A 81 14.01 5.51 -11.15
CA PRO A 81 14.25 4.87 -9.86
C PRO A 81 13.65 5.63 -8.67
N MET A 82 13.57 6.97 -8.71
CA MET A 82 12.90 7.74 -7.66
C MET A 82 11.37 7.55 -7.72
N THR A 83 10.79 7.55 -8.92
CA THR A 83 9.37 7.27 -9.12
C THR A 83 9.02 5.85 -8.66
N GLN A 84 9.87 4.86 -8.95
CA GLN A 84 9.67 3.49 -8.52
C GLN A 84 9.80 3.33 -7.01
N LYS A 85 10.78 3.99 -6.37
CA LYS A 85 10.88 4.03 -4.91
C LYS A 85 9.64 4.66 -4.26
N SER A 86 9.11 5.74 -4.84
CA SER A 86 7.88 6.37 -4.36
C SER A 86 6.66 5.43 -4.47
N LYS A 87 6.53 4.68 -5.58
CA LYS A 87 5.48 3.66 -5.73
C LYS A 87 5.58 2.55 -4.68
N ASN A 88 6.78 2.01 -4.46
CA ASN A 88 6.99 0.97 -3.45
C ASN A 88 6.64 1.48 -2.03
N MET A 89 6.97 2.73 -1.71
CA MET A 89 6.58 3.33 -0.42
C MET A 89 5.06 3.47 -0.30
N LEU A 90 4.35 3.84 -1.37
CA LEU A 90 2.88 3.93 -1.36
C LEU A 90 2.23 2.55 -1.17
N GLU A 91 2.78 1.50 -1.77
CA GLU A 91 2.31 0.11 -1.56
C GLU A 91 2.50 -0.33 -0.10
N GLU A 92 3.65 -0.03 0.50
CA GLU A 92 3.88 -0.30 1.92
C GLU A 92 2.93 0.49 2.82
N ILE A 93 2.66 1.77 2.51
CA ILE A 93 1.68 2.59 3.26
C ILE A 93 0.29 1.94 3.20
N ALA A 94 -0.17 1.51 2.02
CA ALA A 94 -1.45 0.83 1.88
C ALA A 94 -1.51 -0.50 2.65
N ARG A 95 -0.38 -1.19 2.80
CA ARG A 95 -0.26 -2.40 3.62
C ARG A 95 -0.30 -2.08 5.12
N TYR A 96 0.37 -1.02 5.55
CA TYR A 96 0.33 -0.57 6.94
C TYR A 96 -1.06 -0.11 7.34
N GLU A 97 -1.81 0.56 6.45
CA GLU A 97 -3.19 0.97 6.70
C GLU A 97 -4.07 -0.22 7.12
N LYS A 98 -4.02 -1.34 6.38
CA LYS A 98 -4.74 -2.57 6.75
C LYS A 98 -4.31 -3.14 8.10
N THR A 99 -3.00 -3.07 8.39
CA THR A 99 -2.45 -3.58 9.66
C THR A 99 -2.88 -2.72 10.83
N ILE A 100 -2.96 -1.40 10.65
CA ILE A 100 -3.43 -0.45 11.66
C ILE A 100 -4.89 -0.75 12.01
N VAL A 101 -5.77 -0.92 11.02
CA VAL A 101 -7.17 -1.29 11.26
C VAL A 101 -7.28 -2.59 12.06
N GLN A 102 -6.50 -3.60 11.69
CA GLN A 102 -6.48 -4.87 12.43
C GLN A 102 -5.99 -4.70 13.88
N TYR A 103 -5.00 -3.84 14.12
CA TYR A 103 -4.54 -3.55 15.47
C TYR A 103 -5.56 -2.75 16.29
N GLU A 104 -6.32 -1.85 15.67
CA GLU A 104 -7.42 -1.14 16.34
C GLU A 104 -8.50 -2.13 16.80
N GLU A 105 -8.91 -3.08 15.95
CA GLU A 105 -9.86 -4.13 16.32
C GLU A 105 -9.34 -5.00 17.48
N ASN A 106 -8.07 -5.38 17.43
CA ASN A 106 -7.43 -6.16 18.50
C ASN A 106 -7.37 -5.37 19.81
N ILE A 107 -7.05 -4.07 19.76
CA ILE A 107 -7.02 -3.21 20.95
C ILE A 107 -8.43 -3.13 21.56
N GLN A 108 -9.45 -2.92 20.73
CA GLN A 108 -10.84 -2.86 21.20
C GLN A 108 -11.25 -4.18 21.87
N TYR A 109 -10.96 -5.32 21.24
CA TYR A 109 -11.22 -6.64 21.82
C TYR A 109 -10.55 -6.82 23.19
N LEU A 110 -9.27 -6.46 23.30
CA LEU A 110 -8.53 -6.57 24.56
C LEU A 110 -9.08 -5.63 25.65
N GLN A 111 -9.53 -4.43 25.29
CA GLN A 111 -10.19 -3.50 26.21
C GLN A 111 -11.51 -4.05 26.75
N GLU A 112 -12.33 -4.65 25.88
CA GLU A 112 -13.59 -5.29 26.28
C GLU A 112 -13.34 -6.46 27.23
N MET A 113 -12.35 -7.31 26.94
CA MET A 113 -11.94 -8.40 27.82
C MET A 113 -11.41 -7.90 29.16
N TYR A 114 -10.59 -6.85 29.16
CA TYR A 114 -10.09 -6.24 30.37
C TYR A 114 -11.24 -5.70 31.25
N SER A 115 -12.17 -4.95 30.65
CA SER A 115 -13.36 -4.43 31.35
C SER A 115 -14.24 -5.56 31.91
N SER A 116 -14.45 -6.62 31.13
CA SER A 116 -15.19 -7.81 31.59
C SER A 116 -14.52 -8.47 32.79
N ASN A 117 -13.19 -8.64 32.76
CA ASN A 117 -12.43 -9.22 33.86
C ASN A 117 -12.48 -8.34 35.12
N GLN A 118 -12.38 -7.01 34.97
CA GLN A 118 -12.55 -6.08 36.09
C GLN A 118 -13.93 -6.24 36.76
N ASN A 119 -15.00 -6.31 35.95
CA ASN A 119 -16.36 -6.52 36.46
C ASN A 119 -16.51 -7.87 37.19
N LYS A 120 -15.92 -8.94 36.65
CA LYS A 120 -15.91 -10.26 37.30
C LYS A 120 -15.15 -10.24 38.62
N ILE A 121 -13.99 -9.58 38.68
CA ILE A 121 -13.21 -9.42 39.92
C ILE A 121 -14.03 -8.67 40.96
N PHE A 122 -14.71 -7.58 40.58
CA PHE A 122 -15.59 -6.83 41.47
C PHE A 122 -16.72 -7.72 42.02
N LEU A 123 -17.40 -8.47 41.14
CA LEU A 123 -18.47 -9.37 41.53
C LEU A 123 -17.97 -10.48 42.48
N LEU A 124 -16.80 -11.04 42.20
CA LEU A 124 -16.18 -12.05 43.05
C LEU A 124 -15.87 -11.50 44.44
N LYS A 125 -15.29 -10.30 44.53
CA LYS A 125 -15.06 -9.61 45.81
C LYS A 125 -16.36 -9.40 46.59
N GLN A 126 -17.43 -8.98 45.92
CA GLN A 126 -18.74 -8.83 46.54
C GLN A 126 -19.29 -10.18 47.05
N LYS A 127 -19.19 -11.25 46.24
CA LYS A 127 -19.64 -12.59 46.65
C LYS A 127 -18.85 -13.14 47.82
N MET A 128 -17.53 -12.91 47.85
CA MET A 128 -16.69 -13.30 48.97
C MET A 128 -17.12 -12.61 50.27
N ALA A 129 -17.32 -11.29 50.24
CA ALA A 129 -17.79 -10.54 51.40
C ALA A 129 -19.18 -11.02 51.88
N ASN A 130 -20.09 -11.33 50.95
CA ASN A 130 -21.41 -11.89 51.31
C ASN A 130 -21.29 -13.28 51.95
N LEU A 131 -20.47 -14.16 51.38
CA LEU A 131 -20.26 -15.50 51.92
C LEU A 131 -19.63 -15.45 53.33
N GLU A 132 -18.67 -14.54 53.53
CA GLU A 132 -18.02 -14.32 54.81
C GLU A 132 -19.02 -13.95 55.91
N ILE A 133 -20.05 -13.14 55.59
CA ILE A 133 -21.13 -12.81 56.53
C ILE A 133 -21.97 -14.04 56.86
N GLN A 134 -22.28 -14.88 55.87
CA GLN A 134 -23.11 -16.08 56.07
C GLN A 134 -22.40 -17.17 56.89
N CYS A 135 -21.07 -17.18 56.89
CA CYS A 135 -20.26 -18.19 57.57
C CYS A 135 -19.73 -17.75 58.94
N GLN A 136 -20.21 -16.64 59.51
CA GLN A 136 -19.75 -16.14 60.82
C GLN A 136 -20.13 -17.06 61.99
N GLN A 137 -21.24 -17.76 61.89
CA GLN A 137 -21.70 -18.67 62.93
C GLN A 137 -21.54 -20.12 62.49
N PRO A 138 -21.07 -21.02 63.37
CA PRO A 138 -21.02 -22.44 63.05
C PRO A 138 -22.44 -22.95 62.78
N CYS A 139 -22.55 -24.00 61.97
CA CYS A 139 -23.83 -24.65 61.74
C CYS A 139 -24.48 -25.00 63.07
N LYS A 140 -25.73 -24.57 63.27
CA LYS A 140 -26.48 -24.89 64.48
C LYS A 140 -26.74 -26.39 64.49
N ASP A 141 -26.16 -27.08 65.45
CA ASP A 141 -26.38 -28.50 65.63
C ASP A 141 -27.81 -28.73 66.13
N THR A 142 -28.65 -29.32 65.28
CA THR A 142 -30.01 -29.75 65.63
C THR A 142 -30.10 -31.26 65.81
N VAL A 143 -28.96 -31.95 65.83
CA VAL A 143 -28.91 -33.40 65.95
C VAL A 143 -29.49 -33.84 67.30
N GLN A 144 -30.66 -34.47 67.23
CA GLN A 144 -31.22 -35.25 68.34
C GLN A 144 -30.71 -36.68 68.21
N ILE A 145 -29.76 -37.04 69.06
CA ILE A 145 -29.31 -38.42 69.19
C ILE A 145 -30.43 -39.19 69.89
N GLN A 146 -30.90 -40.25 69.24
CA GLN A 146 -31.96 -41.09 69.74
C GLN A 146 -31.45 -42.02 70.84
N GLU A 147 -32.29 -42.30 71.84
CA GLU A 147 -31.87 -42.98 73.07
C GLU A 147 -31.64 -44.50 72.90
N PHE A 148 -32.24 -45.12 71.89
CA PHE A 148 -32.10 -46.57 71.68
C PHE A 148 -30.66 -46.95 71.27
N THR A 149 -30.19 -48.10 71.75
CA THR A 149 -28.86 -48.62 71.42
C THR A 149 -28.87 -50.14 71.18
N GLY A 150 -27.95 -50.61 70.34
CA GLY A 150 -27.84 -52.02 69.93
C GLY A 150 -26.45 -52.32 69.35
N LYS A 151 -26.22 -53.57 68.92
CA LYS A 151 -24.98 -53.93 68.23
C LYS A 151 -24.92 -53.36 66.81
N ASP A 152 -26.08 -53.18 66.19
CA ASP A 152 -26.32 -52.61 64.86
C ASP A 152 -27.72 -51.97 64.81
N CYS A 153 -28.06 -51.33 63.69
CA CYS A 153 -29.36 -50.66 63.51
C CYS A 153 -30.55 -51.63 63.49
N GLN A 154 -30.36 -52.89 63.08
CA GLN A 154 -31.42 -53.90 63.12
C GLN A 154 -31.78 -54.27 64.56
N GLU A 155 -30.80 -54.40 65.44
CA GLU A 155 -31.06 -54.61 66.87
C GLU A 155 -31.73 -53.39 67.51
N VAL A 156 -31.37 -52.17 67.07
CA VAL A 156 -32.04 -50.93 67.49
C VAL A 156 -33.53 -50.93 67.09
N ALA A 157 -33.86 -51.30 65.85
CA ALA A 157 -35.25 -51.42 65.38
C ALA A 157 -36.02 -52.55 66.08
N ASN A 158 -35.36 -53.69 66.35
CA ASN A 158 -35.95 -54.81 67.10
C ASN A 158 -36.29 -54.42 68.54
N LYS A 159 -35.56 -53.46 69.13
CA LYS A 159 -35.83 -52.90 70.48
C LYS A 159 -36.96 -51.86 70.52
N GLY A 160 -37.57 -51.55 69.38
CA GLY A 160 -38.74 -50.66 69.31
C GLY A 160 -38.46 -49.29 68.72
N ALA A 161 -37.25 -49.00 68.25
CA ALA A 161 -37.00 -47.79 67.47
C ALA A 161 -37.79 -47.84 66.14
N ARG A 162 -38.38 -46.71 65.75
CA ARG A 162 -39.26 -46.60 64.57
C ARG A 162 -38.95 -45.39 63.68
N VAL A 163 -38.00 -44.55 64.08
CA VAL A 163 -37.69 -43.29 63.38
C VAL A 163 -36.25 -43.36 62.88
N SER A 164 -36.03 -43.04 61.60
CA SER A 164 -34.67 -42.92 61.07
C SER A 164 -33.96 -41.72 61.69
N GLY A 165 -32.70 -41.89 62.08
CA GLY A 165 -31.99 -40.87 62.83
C GLY A 165 -30.62 -41.33 63.32
N LEU A 166 -29.99 -40.52 64.16
CA LEU A 166 -28.67 -40.83 64.71
C LEU A 166 -28.81 -41.62 66.01
N TYR A 167 -28.16 -42.79 66.07
CA TYR A 167 -28.19 -43.73 67.20
C TYR A 167 -26.76 -44.15 67.57
N PHE A 168 -26.54 -44.48 68.86
CA PHE A 168 -25.30 -45.12 69.29
C PHE A 168 -25.40 -46.63 69.13
N ILE A 169 -24.44 -47.25 68.44
CA ILE A 169 -24.31 -48.71 68.37
C ILE A 169 -22.97 -49.17 68.95
N LYS A 170 -22.95 -50.39 69.49
CA LYS A 170 -21.73 -51.04 69.99
C LYS A 170 -21.66 -52.51 69.53
N PRO A 171 -21.05 -52.78 68.37
CA PRO A 171 -20.78 -54.13 67.91
C PRO A 171 -19.99 -54.94 68.95
N LEU A 172 -20.12 -56.26 68.95
CA LEU A 172 -19.55 -57.14 69.99
C LEU A 172 -18.04 -57.02 70.20
N LYS A 173 -17.28 -56.77 69.12
CA LYS A 173 -15.82 -56.61 69.17
C LYS A 173 -15.38 -55.16 69.34
N ALA A 174 -16.31 -54.21 69.38
CA ALA A 174 -16.00 -52.80 69.51
C ALA A 174 -15.71 -52.44 70.97
N LYS A 175 -14.59 -51.74 71.19
CA LYS A 175 -14.18 -51.29 72.53
C LYS A 175 -15.12 -50.20 73.09
N GLN A 176 -15.60 -49.32 72.21
CA GLN A 176 -16.50 -48.20 72.54
C GLN A 176 -17.68 -48.17 71.57
N GLN A 177 -18.78 -47.56 72.02
CA GLN A 177 -19.92 -47.27 71.14
C GLN A 177 -19.58 -46.09 70.21
N PHE A 178 -20.19 -46.04 69.03
CA PHE A 178 -20.04 -44.93 68.09
C PHE A 178 -21.39 -44.56 67.46
N LEU A 179 -21.48 -43.32 66.99
CA LEU A 179 -22.70 -42.77 66.42
C LEU A 179 -22.84 -43.20 64.95
N VAL A 180 -24.02 -43.68 64.57
CA VAL A 180 -24.37 -44.05 63.20
C VAL A 180 -25.74 -43.49 62.85
N TYR A 181 -26.02 -43.33 61.56
CA TYR A 181 -27.37 -43.04 61.08
C TYR A 181 -28.09 -44.37 60.82
N CYS A 182 -29.17 -44.63 61.54
CA CYS A 182 -30.03 -45.78 61.26
C CYS A 182 -31.18 -45.36 60.36
N GLU A 183 -31.32 -46.02 59.22
CA GLU A 183 -32.53 -45.94 58.40
C GLU A 183 -33.46 -47.07 58.82
N ILE A 184 -34.61 -46.73 59.43
CA ILE A 184 -35.57 -47.70 59.96
C ILE A 184 -36.85 -47.62 59.13
N GLU A 185 -37.21 -48.73 58.51
CA GLU A 185 -38.44 -48.84 57.75
C GLU A 185 -39.65 -49.09 58.68
N PRO A 186 -40.88 -48.71 58.26
CA PRO A 186 -42.10 -49.09 58.97
C PRO A 186 -42.29 -50.61 59.11
N SER A 187 -41.66 -51.39 58.23
CA SER A 187 -41.62 -52.86 58.25
C SER A 187 -40.83 -53.42 59.45
N GLY A 188 -40.00 -52.60 60.10
CA GLY A 188 -39.10 -53.01 61.18
C GLY A 188 -37.70 -53.42 60.71
N SER A 189 -37.44 -53.41 59.40
CA SER A 189 -36.07 -53.58 58.87
C SER A 189 -35.27 -52.31 59.10
N ALA A 190 -33.98 -52.43 59.42
CA ALA A 190 -33.13 -51.28 59.63
C ALA A 190 -31.69 -51.46 59.14
N TRP A 191 -31.18 -50.39 58.55
CA TRP A 191 -29.87 -50.32 57.89
C TRP A 191 -28.96 -49.33 58.63
N THR A 192 -27.66 -49.60 58.59
CA THR A 192 -26.59 -48.82 59.25
C THR A 192 -25.79 -48.06 58.21
#